data_AF-A0A5N4A0B3-F1
#
_entry.id   AF-A0A5N4A0B3-F1
#
_cell.length_a   1.000
_cell.length_b   1.000
_cell.length_c   1.000
_cell.angle_alpha   90.00
_cell.angle_beta   90.00
_cell.angle_gamma   90.00
#
_symmetry.space_group_name_H-M   'P 1'
#
loop_
_entity.id
_entity.type
_entity.pdbx_description
1 polymer ?
#
loop_
_entity_poly.entity_id
_entity_poly.type
_entity_poly.pdbx_seq_one_letter_code
_entity_poly.pdbx_strand_id
1 'polypeptide(L)'
;MTITSTANSAFEKIYLDIVGPLDKDENDFVYILTLQCELSKFVEAYPLKSKDAVTVARSFVENFILRYGIPKEIATDQGSEFISTTMREICKLLQINIVHSTAYHHESIGALENSHKVLNAYLRIQTQNQKTAWSSWIPYYCFSYNTTVHSETRYTPFELVFGKVCAIPNNLSEMEPLYNYDNYLLEFKYRLQKAQADARDIINIIYDGPYVVVSEKEPNVKIIKERQGINYS
;
A
#
# COMPACT_ATOMS: atom_id res chain seq x y z
N MET A 1 -34.75 -10.45 -20.05
CA MET A 1 -34.83 -9.76 -18.74
C MET A 1 -33.88 -10.50 -17.82
N THR A 2 -32.61 -10.08 -17.76
CA THR A 2 -31.62 -10.74 -16.91
C THR A 2 -31.90 -10.26 -15.49
N ILE A 3 -32.53 -11.11 -14.69
CA ILE A 3 -32.81 -10.82 -13.28
C ILE A 3 -31.47 -10.99 -12.57
N THR A 4 -30.71 -9.90 -12.40
CA THR A 4 -29.51 -9.90 -11.56
C THR A 4 -29.97 -10.22 -10.14
N SER A 5 -29.64 -11.40 -9.62
CA SER A 5 -30.08 -11.79 -8.28
C SER A 5 -29.33 -10.96 -7.23
N THR A 6 -30.03 -10.33 -6.30
CA THR A 6 -29.40 -9.74 -5.12
C THR A 6 -28.74 -10.85 -4.28
N ALA A 7 -27.56 -10.60 -3.72
CA ALA A 7 -26.95 -11.51 -2.74
C ALA A 7 -27.85 -11.71 -1.52
N ASN A 8 -28.02 -12.96 -1.06
CA ASN A 8 -28.82 -13.30 0.13
C ASN A 8 -27.96 -13.54 1.37
N SER A 9 -26.65 -13.67 1.19
CA SER A 9 -25.69 -13.94 2.26
C SER A 9 -24.37 -13.20 2.03
N ALA A 10 -23.63 -12.96 3.12
CA ALA A 10 -22.31 -12.35 3.06
C ALA A 10 -21.38 -13.17 2.15
N PHE A 11 -20.60 -12.47 1.33
CA PHE A 11 -19.66 -13.05 0.35
C PHE A 11 -20.28 -13.94 -0.73
N GLU A 12 -21.61 -14.02 -0.86
CA GLU A 12 -22.24 -14.74 -1.97
C GLU A 12 -21.89 -14.11 -3.32
N LYS A 13 -21.87 -12.78 -3.36
CA LYS A 13 -21.45 -11.98 -4.50
C LYS A 13 -20.38 -10.99 -4.07
N ILE A 14 -19.29 -10.96 -4.82
CA ILE A 14 -18.18 -10.05 -4.58
C ILE A 14 -17.82 -9.29 -5.84
N TYR A 15 -17.41 -8.04 -5.66
CA TYR A 15 -16.72 -7.25 -6.65
C TYR A 15 -15.22 -7.47 -6.49
N LEU A 16 -14.52 -7.69 -7.58
CA LEU A 16 -13.09 -7.98 -7.61
C LEU A 16 -12.44 -7.07 -8.66
N ASP A 17 -11.44 -6.29 -8.26
CA ASP A 17 -10.71 -5.37 -9.15
C ASP A 17 -9.24 -5.18 -8.71
N ILE A 18 -8.38 -4.69 -9.60
CA ILE A 18 -6.97 -4.37 -9.35
C ILE A 18 -6.72 -2.87 -9.51
N VAL A 19 -6.27 -2.25 -8.42
CA VAL A 19 -5.81 -0.85 -8.42
C VAL A 19 -4.31 -0.79 -8.74
N GLY A 20 -3.92 0.06 -9.68
CA GLY A 20 -2.53 0.38 -10.01
C GLY A 20 -2.28 0.61 -11.50
N PRO A 21 -1.01 0.77 -11.93
CA PRO A 21 0.19 0.69 -11.09
C PRO A 21 0.32 1.89 -10.12
N LEU A 22 0.78 1.61 -8.92
CA LEU A 22 1.16 2.60 -7.90
C LEU A 22 2.69 2.77 -7.87
N ASP A 23 3.15 3.81 -7.19
CA ASP A 23 4.57 3.95 -6.86
C ASP A 23 5.04 2.71 -6.12
N LYS A 24 6.19 2.16 -6.54
CA LYS A 24 6.76 0.97 -5.93
C LYS A 24 7.03 1.21 -4.44
N ASP A 25 6.51 0.32 -3.61
CA ASP A 25 6.76 0.32 -2.17
C ASP A 25 8.12 -0.36 -1.84
N GLU A 26 8.52 -0.31 -0.58
CA GLU A 26 9.76 -0.92 -0.06
C GLU A 26 9.85 -2.45 -0.21
N ASN A 27 8.72 -3.13 -0.42
CA ASN A 27 8.58 -4.57 -0.63
C ASN A 27 8.34 -4.94 -2.10
N ASP A 28 8.53 -4.00 -3.03
CA ASP A 28 8.26 -4.12 -4.47
C ASP A 28 6.78 -4.28 -4.85
N PHE A 29 5.83 -3.95 -3.96
CA PHE A 29 4.42 -3.93 -4.32
C PHE A 29 4.11 -2.72 -5.22
N VAL A 30 3.28 -2.96 -6.24
CA VAL A 30 2.89 -1.95 -7.25
C VAL A 30 1.41 -2.02 -7.63
N TYR A 31 0.69 -3.06 -7.21
CA TYR A 31 -0.74 -3.22 -7.45
C TYR A 31 -1.46 -3.61 -6.15
N ILE A 32 -2.78 -3.46 -6.13
CA ILE A 32 -3.63 -3.90 -5.03
C ILE A 32 -4.80 -4.69 -5.61
N LEU A 33 -4.95 -5.96 -5.23
CA LEU A 33 -6.17 -6.71 -5.47
C LEU A 33 -7.21 -6.27 -4.45
N THR A 34 -8.31 -5.69 -4.90
CA THR A 34 -9.40 -5.19 -4.07
C THR A 34 -10.63 -6.08 -4.21
N LEU A 35 -11.30 -6.31 -3.10
CA LEU A 35 -12.51 -7.10 -3.00
C LEU A 35 -13.54 -6.31 -2.21
N GLN A 36 -14.79 -6.36 -2.66
CA GLN A 36 -15.90 -5.82 -1.89
C GLN A 36 -17.09 -6.78 -1.93
N CYS A 37 -17.62 -7.14 -0.77
CA CYS A 37 -18.88 -7.87 -0.70
C CYS A 37 -20.04 -6.96 -1.11
N GLU A 38 -20.89 -7.42 -2.04
CA GLU A 38 -22.04 -6.65 -2.52
C GLU A 38 -23.00 -6.28 -1.38
N LEU A 39 -23.33 -7.26 -0.53
CA LEU A 39 -24.35 -7.13 0.51
C LEU A 39 -23.85 -6.33 1.71
N SER A 40 -22.74 -6.75 2.32
CA SER A 40 -22.23 -6.16 3.57
C SER A 40 -21.37 -4.91 3.34
N LYS A 41 -20.97 -4.65 2.09
CA LYS A 41 -19.93 -3.66 1.73
C LYS A 41 -18.56 -3.96 2.31
N PHE A 42 -18.33 -5.15 2.86
CA PHE A 42 -17.06 -5.54 3.48
C PHE A 42 -15.93 -5.53 2.46
N VAL A 43 -14.83 -4.86 2.79
CA VAL A 43 -13.69 -4.66 1.89
C VAL A 43 -12.48 -5.47 2.35
N GLU A 44 -11.84 -6.12 1.40
CA GLU A 44 -10.51 -6.71 1.54
C GLU A 44 -9.60 -6.15 0.45
N ALA A 45 -8.32 -5.99 0.76
CA ALA A 45 -7.34 -5.49 -0.17
C ALA A 45 -5.99 -6.15 0.08
N TYR A 46 -5.33 -6.57 -1.01
CA TYR A 46 -4.09 -7.34 -0.94
C TYR A 46 -3.04 -6.74 -1.88
N PRO A 47 -1.89 -6.26 -1.35
CA PRO A 47 -0.78 -5.79 -2.17
C PRO A 47 -0.25 -6.90 -3.09
N LEU A 48 0.04 -6.55 -4.35
CA LEU A 48 0.59 -7.42 -5.36
C LEU A 48 1.82 -6.79 -6.02
N LYS A 49 2.82 -7.61 -6.33
CA LYS A 49 4.04 -7.20 -7.06
C LYS A 49 3.81 -7.12 -8.57
N SER A 50 2.78 -7.79 -9.06
CA SER A 50 2.45 -7.90 -10.47
C SER A 50 0.96 -8.23 -10.63
N LYS A 51 0.40 -7.85 -11.78
CA LYS A 51 -0.96 -8.22 -12.20
C LYS A 51 -1.00 -9.53 -13.00
N ASP A 52 0.03 -10.38 -12.88
CA ASP A 52 0.05 -11.63 -13.61
C ASP A 52 -1.00 -12.62 -13.09
N ALA A 53 -1.44 -13.48 -14.01
CA ALA A 53 -2.48 -14.47 -13.82
C ALA A 53 -2.35 -15.28 -12.52
N VAL A 54 -1.14 -15.77 -12.24
CA VAL A 54 -0.87 -16.70 -11.14
C VAL A 54 -0.79 -15.96 -9.82
N THR A 55 -0.16 -14.78 -9.80
CA THR A 55 -0.07 -13.92 -8.62
C THR A 55 -1.44 -13.47 -8.15
N VAL A 56 -2.30 -12.99 -9.06
CA VAL A 56 -3.66 -12.56 -8.73
C VAL A 56 -4.48 -13.75 -8.22
N ALA A 57 -4.46 -14.88 -8.95
CA ALA A 57 -5.19 -16.07 -8.58
C ALA A 57 -4.76 -16.64 -7.22
N ARG A 58 -3.45 -16.71 -6.97
CA ARG A 58 -2.90 -17.17 -5.69
C ARG A 58 -3.34 -16.27 -4.55
N SER A 59 -3.20 -14.95 -4.72
CA SER A 59 -3.62 -13.99 -3.70
C SER A 59 -5.12 -14.11 -3.40
N PHE A 60 -5.95 -14.23 -4.44
CA PHE A 60 -7.39 -14.43 -4.27
C PHE A 60 -7.72 -15.72 -3.50
N VAL A 61 -7.09 -16.84 -3.85
CA VAL A 61 -7.34 -18.12 -3.17
C VAL A 61 -6.85 -18.09 -1.73
N GLU A 62 -5.57 -17.77 -1.51
CA GLU A 62 -4.92 -17.87 -0.20
C GLU A 62 -5.45 -16.84 0.80
N ASN A 63 -5.74 -15.63 0.33
CA ASN A 63 -6.15 -14.55 1.23
C ASN A 63 -7.67 -14.43 1.35
N PHE A 64 -8.46 -14.77 0.33
CA PHE A 64 -9.92 -14.66 0.40
C PHE A 64 -10.60 -16.03 0.52
N ILE A 65 -10.48 -16.90 -0.48
CA ILE A 65 -11.25 -18.16 -0.54
C ILE A 65 -11.02 -19.04 0.70
N LEU A 66 -9.76 -19.21 1.11
CA LEU A 66 -9.42 -20.06 2.26
C LEU A 66 -9.85 -19.47 3.60
N ARG A 67 -10.26 -18.19 3.66
CA ARG A 67 -10.66 -17.50 4.88
C ARG A 67 -12.16 -17.27 4.98
N TYR A 68 -12.77 -16.85 3.89
CA TYR A 68 -14.16 -16.41 3.84
C TYR A 68 -15.08 -17.40 3.12
N GLY A 69 -14.51 -18.40 2.46
CA GLY A 69 -15.24 -19.39 1.67
C GLY A 69 -15.36 -19.00 0.19
N ILE A 70 -16.04 -19.86 -0.55
CA ILE A 70 -16.17 -19.75 -2.01
C ILE A 70 -17.40 -18.89 -2.33
N PRO A 71 -17.25 -17.74 -3.04
CA PRO A 71 -18.38 -16.95 -3.48
C PRO A 71 -19.14 -17.67 -4.60
N LYS A 72 -20.42 -17.37 -4.79
CA LYS A 72 -21.17 -17.87 -5.95
C LYS A 72 -20.88 -17.05 -7.20
N GLU A 73 -20.66 -15.75 -7.04
CA GLU A 73 -20.46 -14.83 -8.15
C GLU A 73 -19.32 -13.84 -7.88
N ILE A 74 -18.49 -13.65 -8.91
CA ILE A 74 -17.50 -12.58 -8.97
C ILE A 74 -17.92 -11.63 -10.09
N ALA A 75 -18.08 -10.36 -9.73
CA ALA A 75 -18.26 -9.28 -10.68
C ALA A 75 -16.94 -8.49 -10.82
N THR A 76 -16.51 -8.25 -12.06
CA THR A 76 -15.29 -7.49 -12.38
C THR A 76 -15.57 -6.51 -13.50
N ASP A 77 -14.98 -5.31 -13.41
CA ASP A 77 -15.14 -4.26 -14.41
C ASP A 77 -14.12 -4.32 -15.55
N GLN A 78 -12.94 -4.83 -15.25
CA GLN A 78 -11.93 -5.07 -16.25
C GLN A 78 -12.36 -6.29 -17.09
N GLY A 79 -12.37 -6.08 -18.41
CA GLY A 79 -12.70 -7.08 -19.43
C GLY A 79 -11.75 -8.29 -19.37
N SER A 80 -11.66 -9.04 -20.46
CA SER A 80 -10.88 -10.30 -20.57
C SER A 80 -9.44 -10.32 -20.02
N GLU A 81 -8.85 -9.16 -19.72
CA GLU A 81 -7.54 -8.97 -19.07
C GLU A 81 -7.53 -9.25 -17.55
N PHE A 82 -8.65 -9.03 -16.85
CA PHE A 82 -8.74 -9.24 -15.40
C PHE A 82 -8.67 -10.72 -15.03
N ILE A 83 -9.35 -11.53 -15.85
CA ILE A 83 -9.49 -12.94 -15.62
C ILE A 83 -8.57 -13.63 -16.60
N SER A 84 -7.39 -13.94 -16.12
CA SER A 84 -6.49 -14.85 -16.83
C SER A 84 -7.14 -16.22 -17.04
N THR A 85 -6.58 -17.01 -17.96
CA THR A 85 -6.96 -18.43 -18.11
C THR A 85 -6.87 -19.17 -16.77
N THR A 86 -5.85 -18.89 -15.96
CA THR A 86 -5.68 -19.45 -14.62
C THR A 86 -6.86 -19.12 -13.70
N MET A 87 -7.28 -17.85 -13.65
CA MET A 87 -8.41 -17.44 -12.81
C MET A 87 -9.72 -18.06 -13.30
N ARG A 88 -9.92 -18.18 -14.63
CA ARG A 88 -11.09 -18.88 -15.21
C ARG A 88 -11.13 -20.36 -14.80
N GLU A 89 -10.02 -21.07 -14.88
CA GLU A 89 -9.96 -22.49 -14.50
C GLU A 89 -10.19 -22.69 -13.00
N ILE A 90 -9.66 -21.80 -12.15
CA ILE A 90 -9.94 -21.83 -10.70
C ILE A 90 -11.41 -21.57 -10.43
N CYS A 91 -12.00 -20.53 -11.04
CA CYS A 91 -13.42 -20.24 -10.87
C CYS A 91 -14.29 -21.40 -11.36
N LYS A 92 -13.94 -22.04 -12.48
CA LYS A 92 -14.63 -23.23 -12.98
C LYS A 92 -14.53 -24.41 -12.02
N LEU A 93 -13.35 -24.67 -11.46
CA LEU A 93 -13.13 -25.72 -10.47
C LEU A 93 -13.96 -25.48 -9.20
N LEU A 94 -14.02 -24.23 -8.75
CA LEU A 94 -14.73 -23.81 -7.55
C LEU A 94 -16.22 -23.49 -7.82
N GLN A 95 -16.70 -23.68 -9.05
CA GLN A 95 -18.08 -23.39 -9.47
C GLN A 95 -18.52 -21.93 -9.23
N ILE A 96 -17.58 -20.99 -9.39
CA ILE A 96 -17.81 -19.55 -9.26
C ILE A 96 -18.25 -19.00 -10.62
N ASN A 97 -19.40 -18.32 -10.63
CA ASN A 97 -19.87 -17.58 -11.80
C ASN A 97 -19.10 -16.27 -11.93
N ILE A 98 -18.59 -15.98 -13.12
CA ILE A 98 -17.91 -14.73 -13.44
C ILE A 98 -18.87 -13.86 -14.24
N VAL A 99 -19.07 -12.62 -13.81
CA VAL A 99 -19.88 -11.62 -14.52
C VAL A 99 -19.02 -10.39 -14.83
N HIS A 100 -19.06 -9.95 -16.08
CA HIS A 100 -18.37 -8.71 -16.49
C HIS A 100 -19.30 -7.50 -16.30
N SER A 101 -18.74 -6.39 -15.82
CA SER A 101 -19.50 -5.21 -15.35
C SER A 101 -20.39 -4.56 -16.42
N THR A 102 -20.13 -4.79 -17.70
CA THR A 102 -20.99 -4.30 -18.79
C THR A 102 -22.43 -4.82 -18.71
N ALA A 103 -22.66 -5.89 -17.94
CA ALA A 103 -23.98 -6.43 -17.62
C ALA A 103 -24.52 -6.06 -16.21
N TYR A 104 -23.74 -5.33 -15.39
CA TYR A 104 -24.08 -5.01 -14.00
C TYR A 104 -24.73 -3.63 -13.86
N HIS A 105 -25.60 -3.48 -12.85
CA HIS A 105 -26.34 -2.25 -12.56
C HIS A 105 -25.39 -1.07 -12.26
N HIS A 106 -25.78 0.13 -12.71
CA HIS A 106 -25.04 1.40 -12.47
C HIS A 106 -24.71 1.64 -10.99
N GLU A 107 -25.58 1.21 -10.08
CA GLU A 107 -25.41 1.38 -8.63
C GLU A 107 -24.26 0.54 -8.07
N SER A 108 -24.08 -0.69 -8.58
CA SER A 108 -23.00 -1.60 -8.17
C SER A 108 -21.62 -1.11 -8.61
N ILE A 109 -21.54 -0.55 -9.83
CA ILE A 109 -20.32 0.06 -10.35
C ILE A 109 -19.96 1.29 -9.50
N GLY A 110 -20.95 2.12 -9.15
CA GLY A 110 -20.76 3.28 -8.30
C GLY A 110 -20.26 2.93 -6.88
N ALA A 111 -20.73 1.83 -6.29
CA ALA A 111 -20.29 1.37 -4.97
C ALA A 111 -18.79 0.98 -4.96
N LEU A 112 -18.36 0.23 -5.99
CA LEU A 112 -16.95 -0.15 -6.15
C LEU A 112 -16.05 1.07 -6.39
N GLU A 113 -16.45 1.96 -7.30
CA GLU A 113 -15.72 3.20 -7.56
C GLU A 113 -15.57 4.07 -6.31
N ASN A 114 -16.62 4.16 -5.49
CA ASN A 114 -16.58 4.91 -4.25
C ASN A 114 -15.65 4.26 -3.23
N SER A 115 -15.63 2.92 -3.13
CA SER A 115 -14.67 2.19 -2.30
C SER A 115 -13.22 2.50 -2.70
N HIS A 116 -12.92 2.52 -4.00
CA HIS A 116 -11.59 2.88 -4.49
C HIS A 116 -11.22 4.34 -4.24
N LYS A 117 -12.17 5.27 -4.36
CA LYS A 117 -11.94 6.69 -3.99
C LYS A 117 -11.54 6.82 -2.52
N VAL A 118 -12.21 6.08 -1.63
CA VAL A 118 -11.90 6.06 -0.19
C VAL A 118 -10.52 5.44 0.06
N LEU A 119 -10.19 4.31 -0.59
CA LEU A 119 -8.86 3.69 -0.52
C LEU A 119 -7.76 4.66 -0.96
N ASN A 120 -7.92 5.29 -2.12
CA ASN A 120 -6.93 6.24 -2.66
C ASN A 120 -6.74 7.46 -1.75
N ALA A 121 -7.83 7.99 -1.19
CA ALA A 121 -7.77 9.08 -0.23
C ALA A 121 -7.03 8.67 1.06
N TYR A 122 -7.33 7.49 1.59
CA TYR A 122 -6.67 6.96 2.78
C TYR A 122 -5.17 6.76 2.57
N LEU A 123 -4.78 6.09 1.48
CA LEU A 123 -3.38 5.88 1.15
C LEU A 123 -2.65 7.21 0.99
N ARG A 124 -3.26 8.20 0.32
CA ARG A 124 -2.67 9.54 0.17
C ARG A 124 -2.42 10.22 1.51
N ILE A 125 -3.28 10.03 2.52
CA ILE A 125 -3.09 10.61 3.86
C ILE A 125 -1.94 9.91 4.59
N GLN A 126 -1.91 8.58 4.60
CA GLN A 126 -0.91 7.83 5.35
C GLN A 126 0.49 7.91 4.73
N THR A 127 0.58 8.16 3.43
CA THR A 127 1.84 8.20 2.67
C THR A 127 2.43 9.60 2.50
N GLN A 128 1.84 10.64 3.11
CA GLN A 128 2.32 12.03 2.96
C GLN A 128 3.80 12.20 3.34
N ASN A 129 4.25 11.49 4.38
CA ASN A 129 5.62 11.58 4.90
C ASN A 129 6.54 10.45 4.43
N GLN A 130 5.98 9.29 4.03
CA GLN A 130 6.72 8.12 3.56
C GLN A 130 5.93 7.41 2.46
N LYS A 131 6.18 7.79 1.20
CA LYS A 131 5.48 7.23 0.04
C LYS A 131 5.71 5.74 -0.18
N THR A 132 6.81 5.20 0.34
CA THR A 132 7.28 3.84 0.06
C THR A 132 6.68 2.76 0.98
N ALA A 133 5.87 3.11 1.97
CA ALA A 133 5.34 2.15 2.95
C ALA A 133 3.83 1.87 2.77
N TRP A 134 3.24 2.22 1.62
CA TRP A 134 1.78 2.19 1.45
C TRP A 134 1.16 0.80 1.65
N SER A 135 1.87 -0.28 1.31
CA SER A 135 1.35 -1.64 1.45
C SER A 135 1.10 -2.04 2.91
N SER A 136 1.92 -1.52 3.84
CA SER A 136 1.80 -1.77 5.27
C SER A 136 0.53 -1.16 5.87
N TRP A 137 -0.03 -0.13 5.23
CA TRP A 137 -1.25 0.55 5.65
C TRP A 137 -2.53 -0.15 5.18
N ILE A 138 -2.44 -1.10 4.26
CA ILE A 138 -3.61 -1.77 3.68
C ILE A 138 -4.42 -2.57 4.71
N PRO A 139 -3.81 -3.38 5.61
CA PRO A 139 -4.58 -4.06 6.66
C PRO A 139 -5.33 -3.09 7.59
N TYR A 140 -4.69 -1.96 7.94
CA TYR A 140 -5.29 -0.92 8.77
C TYR A 140 -6.44 -0.20 8.07
N TYR A 141 -6.30 0.03 6.76
CA TYR A 141 -7.38 0.53 5.93
C TYR A 141 -8.59 -0.41 5.97
N CYS A 142 -8.40 -1.69 5.64
CA CYS A 142 -9.49 -2.66 5.60
C CYS A 142 -10.18 -2.77 6.96
N PHE A 143 -9.40 -2.86 8.05
CA PHE A 143 -9.97 -2.90 9.40
C PHE A 143 -10.77 -1.64 9.73
N SER A 144 -10.21 -0.46 9.48
CA SER A 144 -10.88 0.83 9.76
C SER A 144 -12.15 0.99 8.94
N TYR A 145 -12.10 0.64 7.65
CA TYR A 145 -13.27 0.69 6.76
C TYR A 145 -14.36 -0.26 7.26
N ASN A 146 -14.01 -1.52 7.55
CA ASN A 146 -14.98 -2.53 7.94
C ASN A 146 -15.61 -2.29 9.31
N THR A 147 -14.97 -1.50 10.16
CA THR A 147 -15.48 -1.12 11.49
C THR A 147 -16.12 0.27 11.54
N THR A 148 -16.14 0.99 10.42
CA THR A 148 -16.84 2.28 10.29
C THR A 148 -18.26 2.05 9.79
N VAL A 149 -19.23 2.78 10.36
CA VAL A 149 -20.63 2.70 9.95
C VAL A 149 -20.77 3.15 8.50
N HIS A 150 -21.30 2.29 7.64
CA HIS A 150 -21.54 2.63 6.25
C HIS A 150 -22.88 3.36 6.10
N SER A 151 -22.91 4.43 5.30
CA SER A 151 -24.10 5.28 5.16
C SER A 151 -25.31 4.55 4.58
N GLU A 152 -25.08 3.67 3.60
CA GLU A 152 -26.13 2.89 2.92
C GLU A 152 -26.76 1.83 3.82
N THR A 153 -25.94 1.07 4.56
CA THR A 153 -26.42 -0.07 5.37
C THR A 153 -26.80 0.35 6.78
N ARG A 154 -26.32 1.51 7.27
CA ARG A 154 -26.47 1.97 8.66
C ARG A 154 -25.80 1.08 9.70
N TYR A 155 -25.05 0.07 9.26
CA TYR A 155 -24.27 -0.86 10.08
C TYR A 155 -22.81 -0.83 9.62
N THR A 156 -21.91 -1.34 10.46
CA THR A 156 -20.54 -1.59 10.01
C THR A 156 -20.51 -2.83 9.11
N PRO A 157 -19.67 -2.87 8.06
CA PRO A 157 -19.49 -4.09 7.28
C PRO A 157 -19.09 -5.32 8.13
N PHE A 158 -18.31 -5.10 9.18
CA PHE A 158 -17.91 -6.14 10.13
C PHE A 158 -19.12 -6.75 10.86
N GLU A 159 -20.05 -5.91 11.35
CA GLU A 159 -21.28 -6.39 11.99
C GLU A 159 -22.12 -7.24 11.06
N LEU A 160 -22.25 -6.83 9.80
CA LEU A 160 -23.04 -7.55 8.79
C LEU A 160 -22.44 -8.91 8.42
N VAL A 161 -21.11 -9.04 8.47
CA VAL A 161 -20.41 -10.29 8.17
C VAL A 161 -20.37 -11.23 9.38
N PHE A 162 -20.02 -10.70 10.56
CA PHE A 162 -19.72 -11.52 11.74
C PHE A 162 -20.85 -11.58 12.76
N GLY A 163 -21.94 -10.85 12.55
CA GLY A 163 -23.09 -10.80 13.46
C GLY A 163 -22.78 -10.18 14.82
N LYS A 164 -21.66 -9.44 14.93
CA LYS A 164 -21.24 -8.78 16.18
C LYS A 164 -20.53 -7.47 15.90
N VAL A 165 -20.69 -6.53 16.83
CA VAL A 165 -19.94 -5.27 16.83
C VAL A 165 -18.46 -5.56 17.08
N CYS A 166 -17.58 -4.93 16.31
CA CYS A 166 -16.15 -4.98 16.59
C CYS A 166 -15.86 -4.09 17.80
N ALA A 167 -15.37 -4.67 18.90
CA ALA A 167 -15.02 -3.91 20.09
C ALA A 167 -13.69 -3.19 19.86
N ILE A 168 -13.76 -1.89 19.55
CA ILE A 168 -12.59 -1.01 19.47
C ILE A 168 -12.44 -0.33 20.83
N PRO A 169 -11.31 -0.50 21.53
CA PRO A 169 -11.06 0.19 22.79
C PRO A 169 -11.20 1.71 22.65
N ASN A 170 -12.04 2.33 23.50
CA ASN A 170 -12.31 3.78 23.46
C ASN A 170 -11.04 4.64 23.65
N ASN A 171 -10.00 4.11 24.28
CA ASN A 171 -8.72 4.80 24.51
C ASN A 171 -7.87 4.96 23.26
N LEU A 172 -8.21 4.29 22.14
CA LEU A 172 -7.56 4.49 20.84
C LEU A 172 -8.01 5.77 20.12
N SER A 173 -8.90 6.56 20.74
CA SER A 173 -9.38 7.83 20.19
C SER A 173 -8.32 8.94 20.28
N GLU A 174 -7.36 8.82 21.20
CA GLU A 174 -6.27 9.79 21.37
C GLU A 174 -5.07 9.35 20.53
N MET A 175 -4.72 10.17 19.52
CA MET A 175 -3.50 9.95 18.73
C MET A 175 -2.27 10.17 19.61
N GLU A 176 -1.61 9.10 20.02
CA GLU A 176 -0.30 9.18 20.64
C GLU A 176 0.77 9.51 19.58
N PRO A 177 1.71 10.42 19.88
CA PRO A 177 2.78 10.73 18.94
C PRO A 177 3.69 9.51 18.75
N LEU A 178 3.90 9.09 17.50
CA LEU A 178 4.81 7.99 17.12
C LEU A 178 6.31 8.30 17.38
N TYR A 179 6.61 9.44 18.00
CA TYR A 179 7.95 9.96 18.20
C TYR A 179 8.56 9.37 19.48
N ASN A 180 9.10 8.16 19.39
CA ASN A 180 9.83 7.54 20.49
C ASN A 180 11.31 7.98 20.52
N TYR A 181 11.99 7.70 21.62
CA TYR A 181 13.38 8.11 21.86
C TYR A 181 14.36 7.57 20.80
N ASP A 182 14.15 6.33 20.35
CA ASP A 182 15.00 5.68 19.35
C ASP A 182 14.90 6.37 17.98
N ASN A 183 13.70 6.84 17.60
CA ASN A 183 13.47 7.62 16.39
C ASN A 183 14.23 8.95 16.42
N TYR A 184 14.22 9.66 17.55
CA TYR A 184 15.00 10.90 17.71
C TYR A 184 16.51 10.63 17.63
N LEU A 185 17.00 9.58 18.29
CA LEU A 185 18.43 9.26 18.29
C LEU A 185 18.93 8.92 16.88
N LEU A 186 18.15 8.15 16.13
CA LEU A 186 18.46 7.79 14.75
C LEU A 186 18.43 9.01 13.82
N GLU A 187 17.40 9.85 13.97
CA GLU A 187 17.27 11.11 13.24
C GLU A 187 18.43 12.07 13.54
N PHE A 188 18.78 12.24 14.81
CA PHE A 188 19.90 13.06 15.26
C PHE A 188 21.21 12.58 14.66
N LYS A 189 21.48 11.26 14.74
CA LYS A 189 22.69 10.65 14.16
C LYS A 189 22.76 10.90 12.66
N TYR A 190 21.67 10.68 11.93
CA TYR A 190 21.60 10.92 10.48
C TYR A 190 21.87 12.39 10.14
N ARG A 191 21.19 13.32 10.80
CA ARG A 191 21.35 14.77 10.56
C ARG A 191 22.79 15.22 10.81
N LEU A 192 23.43 14.73 11.86
CA LEU A 192 24.82 15.07 12.19
C LEU A 192 25.80 14.52 11.15
N GLN A 193 25.62 13.26 10.73
CA GLN A 193 26.48 12.64 9.70
C GLN A 193 26.36 13.37 8.37
N LYS A 194 25.14 13.71 7.96
CA LYS A 194 24.89 14.46 6.72
C LYS A 194 25.49 15.86 6.77
N ALA A 195 25.25 16.60 7.85
CA ALA A 195 25.82 17.93 8.03
C ALA A 195 27.36 17.91 8.01
N GLN A 196 27.99 16.89 8.60
CA GLN A 196 29.45 16.72 8.54
C GLN A 196 29.94 16.39 7.13
N ALA A 197 29.25 15.54 6.38
CA ALA A 197 29.59 15.23 5.00
C ALA A 197 29.51 16.47 4.12
N ASP A 198 28.37 17.19 4.18
CA ASP A 198 28.15 18.41 3.42
C ASP A 198 29.19 19.49 3.79
N ALA A 199 29.46 19.68 5.09
CA ALA A 199 30.48 20.62 5.54
C ALA A 199 31.89 20.23 5.07
N ARG A 200 32.23 18.94 5.09
CA ARG A 200 33.53 18.43 4.61
C ARG A 200 33.69 18.69 3.11
N ASP A 201 32.65 18.45 2.31
CA ASP A 201 32.67 18.68 0.88
C ASP A 201 32.81 20.18 0.58
N ILE A 202 32.03 21.03 1.25
CA ILE A 202 32.12 22.49 1.12
C ILE A 202 33.51 22.99 1.55
N ILE A 203 34.04 22.53 2.68
CA ILE A 203 35.38 22.91 3.16
C ILE A 203 36.43 22.47 2.15
N ASN A 204 36.37 21.24 1.63
CA ASN A 204 37.33 20.79 0.62
C ASN A 204 37.24 21.61 -0.67
N ILE A 205 36.04 22.03 -1.10
CA ILE A 205 35.86 22.90 -2.27
C ILE A 205 36.41 24.31 -2.03
N ILE A 206 36.13 24.90 -0.87
CA ILE A 206 36.52 26.28 -0.54
C ILE A 206 38.02 26.38 -0.22
N TYR A 207 38.56 25.36 0.44
CA TYR A 207 39.93 25.32 0.94
C TYR A 207 40.83 24.37 0.15
N ASP A 208 40.49 24.04 -1.11
CA ASP A 208 41.45 23.48 -2.09
C ASP A 208 42.48 24.56 -2.49
N GLY A 209 43.19 25.04 -1.47
CA GLY A 209 44.30 25.96 -1.59
C GLY A 209 45.55 25.24 -2.09
N PRO A 210 46.63 25.97 -2.38
CA PRO A 210 47.85 25.47 -3.04
C PRO A 210 48.67 24.47 -2.21
N TYR A 211 48.11 23.89 -1.14
CA TYR A 211 48.85 23.14 -0.14
C TYR A 211 48.74 21.64 -0.36
N VAL A 212 49.89 20.95 -0.39
CA VAL A 212 49.95 19.49 -0.48
C VAL A 212 50.29 18.94 0.90
N VAL A 213 49.61 17.87 1.31
CA VAL A 213 49.96 17.13 2.53
C VAL A 213 51.28 16.41 2.27
N VAL A 214 52.32 16.75 3.03
CA VAL A 214 53.69 16.27 2.78
C VAL A 214 54.09 15.12 3.70
N SER A 215 53.48 15.04 4.89
CA SER A 215 53.61 13.89 5.78
C SER A 215 52.52 13.90 6.86
N GLU A 216 52.25 12.70 7.39
CA GLU A 216 51.30 12.47 8.47
C GLU A 216 52.09 11.94 9.67
N LYS A 217 52.11 12.70 10.78
CA LYS A 217 52.96 12.38 11.94
C LYS A 217 52.22 11.51 12.97
N GLU A 218 50.90 11.61 13.01
CA GLU A 218 49.95 10.86 13.85
C GLU A 218 48.58 10.79 13.16
N PRO A 219 47.65 9.89 13.57
CA PRO A 219 46.40 9.57 12.85
C PRO A 219 45.46 10.74 12.52
N ASN A 220 45.72 11.96 13.02
CA ASN A 220 44.93 13.15 12.74
C ASN A 220 45.78 14.43 12.60
N VAL A 221 47.10 14.32 12.42
CA VAL A 221 48.00 15.48 12.31
C VAL A 221 48.70 15.48 10.96
N LYS A 222 48.22 16.34 10.06
CA LYS A 222 48.76 16.53 8.71
C LYS A 222 49.68 17.75 8.66
N ILE A 223 50.88 17.57 8.10
CA ILE A 223 51.81 18.65 7.80
C ILE A 223 51.56 19.10 6.36
N ILE A 224 51.17 20.36 6.16
CA ILE A 224 50.83 20.96 4.87
C ILE A 224 51.92 21.96 4.45
N LYS A 225 52.36 21.93 3.17
CA LYS A 225 53.25 22.94 2.57
C LYS A 225 52.63 23.55 1.32
N GLU A 226 52.89 24.83 1.10
CA GLU A 226 52.48 25.60 -0.07
C GLU A 226 53.23 25.13 -1.34
N ARG A 227 52.53 24.95 -2.47
CA ARG A 227 53.14 24.69 -3.78
C ARG A 227 53.98 25.92 -4.17
N GLN A 228 55.30 25.79 -4.18
CA GLN A 228 56.16 26.81 -4.78
C GLN A 228 55.87 26.90 -6.28
N GLY A 229 55.49 28.11 -6.72
CA GLY A 229 55.19 28.42 -8.12
C GLY A 229 56.41 28.22 -9.01
N ILE A 230 56.17 27.64 -10.19
CA ILE A 230 57.14 27.57 -11.29
C ILE A 230 57.36 29.01 -11.77
N ASN A 231 58.56 29.56 -11.56
CA ASN A 231 58.98 30.82 -12.17
C ASN A 231 59.05 30.62 -13.68
N TYR A 232 58.31 31.44 -14.44
CA TYR A 232 58.49 31.56 -15.87
C TYR A 232 59.78 32.35 -16.15
N SER A 233 60.75 31.70 -16.79
CA SER A 233 61.87 32.31 -17.50
C SER A 233 61.81 31.92 -18.96
#